data_AF-T2J304-F1
#
_entry.id   AF-T2J304-F1
#
_cell.length_a   1.000
_cell.length_b   1.000
_cell.length_c   1.000
_cell.angle_alpha   90.00
_cell.angle_beta   90.00
_cell.angle_gamma   90.00
#
_symmetry.space_group_name_H-M   'P 1'
#
loop_
_entity.id
_entity.type
_entity.pdbx_description
1 polymer ?
#
loop_
_entity_poly.entity_id
_entity_poly.type
_entity_poly.pdbx_seq_one_letter_code
_entity_poly.pdbx_strand_id
1 'polypeptide(L)' 'MLSQIDFIDSSGLGALVQLVKQAQNKDGTLQVVTNPRVTQTVKLVRLEKFLSLQTSLEDAIANLKKPKK' A
#
# COMPACT_ATOMS: atom_id res chain seq x y z
N MET A 1 -0.98 3.03 9.87
CA MET A 1 -2.41 2.85 9.55
C MET A 1 -2.89 4.13 8.90
N LEU A 2 -3.25 4.11 7.61
CA LEU A 2 -3.71 5.31 6.91
C LEU A 2 -5.18 5.67 7.23
N SER A 3 -5.85 4.97 8.13
CA SER A 3 -7.28 5.17 8.45
C SER A 3 -7.67 6.57 8.93
N GLN A 4 -6.71 7.40 9.35
CA GLN A 4 -6.95 8.82 9.71
C GLN A 4 -6.59 9.82 8.60
N ILE A 5 -6.10 9.37 7.44
CA ILE A 5 -5.73 10.24 6.33
C ILE A 5 -6.94 10.40 5.41
N ASP A 6 -7.40 11.64 5.31
CA ASP A 6 -8.59 11.98 4.52
C ASP A 6 -8.25 12.18 3.04
N PHE A 7 -7.01 12.59 2.74
CA PHE A 7 -6.53 12.85 1.39
C PHE A 7 -5.06 12.48 1.19
N ILE A 8 -4.72 11.91 0.03
CA ILE A 8 -3.34 11.68 -0.40
C ILE A 8 -3.09 12.43 -1.71
N ASP A 9 -2.06 13.27 -1.75
CA ASP A 9 -1.64 13.99 -2.94
C ASP A 9 -0.57 13.20 -3.73
N SER A 10 -0.27 13.65 -4.95
CA SER A 10 0.81 13.16 -5.81
C SER A 10 2.15 12.95 -5.08
N SER A 11 2.50 13.85 -4.16
CA SER A 11 3.71 13.76 -3.33
C SER A 11 3.67 12.58 -2.34
N GLY A 12 2.52 12.34 -1.71
CA GLY A 12 2.31 11.20 -0.80
C GLY A 12 2.38 9.87 -1.52
N LEU A 13 1.81 9.79 -2.72
CA LEU A 13 1.92 8.60 -3.58
C LEU A 13 3.38 8.32 -3.98
N GLY A 14 4.14 9.36 -4.36
CA GLY A 14 5.56 9.24 -4.69
C GLY A 14 6.40 8.70 -3.52
N ALA A 15 6.14 9.18 -2.30
CA ALA A 15 6.79 8.69 -1.09
C ALA A 15 6.47 7.21 -0.82
N LEU A 16 5.21 6.80 -0.95
CA LEU A 16 4.80 5.39 -0.79
C LEU A 16 5.48 4.48 -1.82
N VAL A 17 5.57 4.91 -3.07
CA VAL A 17 6.28 4.17 -4.12
C VAL A 17 7.75 3.99 -3.77
N GLN A 18 8.42 5.03 -3.25
CA GLN A 18 9.81 4.93 -2.80
C GLN A 18 9.98 3.95 -1.64
N LEU A 19 9.07 3.95 -0.67
CA LEU A 19 9.10 3.02 0.46
C LEU A 19 8.94 1.56 0.00
N VAL A 20 7.99 1.30 -0.91
CA VAL A 20 7.80 -0.05 -1.47
C VAL A 20 9.04 -0.52 -2.22
N LYS A 21 9.67 0.35 -3.02
CA LYS A 21 10.92 0.01 -3.73
C LYS A 21 12.05 -0.30 -2.76
N GLN A 22 12.19 0.47 -1.68
CA GLN A 22 13.21 0.22 -0.65
C GLN A 22 12.97 -1.10 0.08
N ALA A 23 11.71 -1.45 0.38
CA ALA A 23 11.37 -2.74 0.97
C ALA A 23 11.70 -3.89 0.00
N GLN A 24 11.31 -3.77 -1.27
CA GLN A 24 11.59 -4.79 -2.30
C GLN A 24 13.10 -4.98 -2.53
N ASN A 25 13.89 -3.91 -2.50
CA ASN A 25 15.36 -3.98 -2.60
C ASN A 25 16.02 -4.72 -1.43
N LYS A 26 15.31 -4.91 -0.31
CA LYS A 26 15.80 -5.66 0.86
C LYS A 26 15.13 -7.03 0.99
N ASP A 27 14.55 -7.56 -0.11
CA ASP A 27 13.73 -8.78 -0.12
C ASP A 27 12.53 -8.73 0.86
N GLY A 28 12.16 -7.53 1.30
CA GLY A 28 11.04 -7.28 2.19
C GLY A 28 9.74 -7.08 1.41
N THR A 29 8.63 -7.32 2.09
CA THR A 29 7.30 -6.97 1.60
C THR A 29 6.69 -5.87 2.44
N LEU A 30 5.95 -4.97 1.79
CA LEU A 30 5.20 -3.90 2.46
C LEU A 30 3.73 -4.09 2.12
N GLN A 31 2.86 -4.06 3.13
CA GLN A 31 1.41 -4.10 2.98
C GLN A 31 0.83 -2.77 3.44
N VAL A 32 -0.01 -2.15 2.64
CA VAL A 32 -0.59 -0.83 2.95
C VAL A 32 -2.08 -0.99 3.26
N VAL A 33 -2.44 -0.86 4.54
CA VAL A 33 -3.85 -0.84 4.97
C VAL A 33 -4.38 0.59 4.91
N THR A 34 -5.43 0.78 4.12
CA THR A 34 -5.99 2.11 3.82
C THR A 34 -7.51 2.16 4.00
N ASN A 35 -8.12 3.33 3.90
CA ASN A 35 -9.58 3.52 3.92
C ASN A 35 -10.15 3.53 2.48
N PRO A 36 -11.49 3.41 2.31
CA PRO A 36 -12.12 3.40 0.99
C PRO A 36 -11.84 4.66 0.16
N ARG A 37 -11.77 5.83 0.80
CA ARG A 37 -11.54 7.13 0.15
C ARG A 37 -10.16 7.18 -0.52
N VAL A 38 -9.11 6.89 0.23
CA VAL A 38 -7.72 6.85 -0.28
C VAL A 38 -7.53 5.68 -1.26
N THR A 39 -8.19 4.54 -1.02
CA THR A 39 -8.19 3.41 -1.97
C THR A 39 -8.60 3.89 -3.37
N GLN A 40 -9.70 4.63 -3.46
CA GLN A 40 -10.24 5.09 -4.73
C GLN A 40 -9.24 5.98 -5.50
N THR A 41 -8.58 6.92 -4.82
CA THR A 41 -7.52 7.77 -5.40
C THR A 41 -6.34 6.94 -5.91
N VAL A 42 -5.91 5.91 -5.16
CA VAL A 42 -4.82 5.01 -5.55
C VAL A 42 -5.20 4.13 -6.77
N LYS A 43 -6.47 3.72 -6.87
CA LYS A 43 -6.98 2.96 -8.03
C LYS A 43 -6.98 3.78 -9.31
N LEU A 44 -7.32 5.07 -9.23
CA LEU A 44 -7.32 5.97 -10.39
C LEU A 44 -5.95 6.06 -11.05
N VAL A 45 -4.88 6.05 -10.25
CA VAL A 45 -3.48 6.06 -10.72
C VAL A 45 -2.89 4.67 -10.92
N ARG A 46 -3.71 3.60 -10.82
CA ARG A 46 -3.34 2.19 -11.02
C ARG A 46 -2.18 1.68 -10.15
N LEU A 47 -1.97 2.29 -8.98
CA LEU A 47 -0.91 1.89 -8.04
C LEU A 47 -1.36 0.87 -6.99
N GLU A 48 -2.64 0.47 -6.99
CA GLU A 48 -3.21 -0.42 -5.95
C GLU A 48 -2.47 -1.75 -5.80
N LYS A 49 -2.10 -2.38 -6.93
CA LYS A 49 -1.37 -3.65 -6.94
C LYS A 49 0.09 -3.46 -6.58
N PHE A 50 0.70 -2.36 -7.03
CA PHE A 50 2.10 -2.04 -6.76
C PHE A 50 2.33 -1.80 -5.26
N LEU A 51 1.41 -1.08 -4.63
CA LEU A 51 1.46 -0.75 -3.21
C LEU A 51 0.95 -1.88 -2.29
N SER A 52 0.53 -3.03 -2.84
CA SER A 52 -0.08 -4.13 -2.08
C SER A 52 -1.16 -3.60 -1.13
N LEU A 53 -2.12 -2.85 -1.68
CA LEU A 53 -3.20 -2.25 -0.90
C LEU A 53 -4.10 -3.33 -0.30
N GLN A 54 -4.41 -3.15 0.98
CA GLN A 54 -5.27 -4.04 1.75
C GLN A 54 -6.40 -3.23 2.37
N THR A 55 -7.59 -3.81 2.36
CA THR A 55 -8.81 -3.20 2.95
C THR A 55 -8.90 -3.41 4.45
N SER A 56 -8.18 -4.39 4.99
CA SER A 56 -8.19 -4.74 6.41
C SER A 56 -6.81 -5.16 6.90
N LEU A 57 -6.57 -4.95 8.20
CA LEU A 57 -5.33 -5.41 8.86
C LEU A 57 -5.16 -6.92 8.77
N GLU A 58 -6.26 -7.67 8.90
CA GLU A 58 -6.26 -9.13 8.80
C GLU A 58 -5.75 -9.61 7.44
N ASP A 59 -6.22 -8.98 6.35
CA ASP A 59 -5.80 -9.29 4.98
C ASP A 59 -4.32 -8.97 4.76
N ALA A 60 -3.84 -7.85 5.31
CA ALA A 60 -2.43 -7.50 5.27
C ALA A 60 -1.55 -8.54 5.98
N ILE A 61 -1.93 -8.98 7.18
CA ILE A 61 -1.19 -9.99 7.92
C ILE A 61 -1.21 -11.34 7.19
N ALA A 62 -2.35 -11.72 6.60
CA ALA A 62 -2.46 -12.94 5.81
C ALA A 62 -1.54 -12.94 4.57
N ASN A 63 -1.39 -11.77 3.92
CA ASN A 63 -0.53 -11.62 2.75
C ASN A 63 0.97 -11.52 3.10
N LEU A 64 1.35 -11.05 4.30
CA LEU A 64 2.75 -11.11 4.76
C LEU A 64 3.26 -12.55 4.91
N LYS A 65 2.37 -13.51 5.22
CA LYS A 65 2.72 -14.94 5.39
C LYS A 65 2.86 -15.69 4.07
N LYS A 66 2.45 -15.10 2.95
CA LYS A 66 2.58 -15.70 1.62
C LYS A 66 3.85 -15.12 0.97
N PRO A 67 4.94 -15.89 0.84
CA PRO A 67 6.07 -15.45 0.04
C PRO A 67 5.57 -15.19 -1.39
N LYS A 68 5.98 -14.08 -2.00
CA LYS A 68 5.70 -13.78 -3.41
C LYS A 68 6.08 -15.00 -4.24
N LYS A 69 5.09 -15.62 -4.86
CA LYS A 69 5.29 -16.66 -5.88
C LYS A 69 5.84 -16.04 -7.16
#